data_AF-A0A6A1QDZ3-F1
#
_entry.id   AF-A0A6A1QDZ3-F1
#
_cell.length_a   1.000
_cell.length_b   1.000
_cell.length_c   1.000
_cell.angle_alpha   90.00
_cell.angle_beta   90.00
_cell.angle_gamma   90.00
#
_symmetry.space_group_name_H-M   'P 1'
#
loop_
_entity.id
_entity.type
_entity.pdbx_description
1 polymer ?
#
loop_
_entity_poly.entity_id
_entity_poly.type
_entity_poly.pdbx_seq_one_letter_code
_entity_poly.pdbx_strand_id
1 'polypeptide(L)'
;RRRPTARTTPTSSRWWRAFIDRGASIVEDKLVEDLKIWESEAKIYEGSILEADCDVLIPAASEKQLTKSNTPRVKAKKPSANGLTTPEADKIFLERNIMVIPDLYLNAGGVTVSYFEWLKNLNHTFKYERDSNYHLLMSVQESLERKFGKHGGTIPIVPTAEFQDRILRASEKDIVHSGLAYTIEHSARQIMCTAMKYNLGLDLRTAAYVSAIEKVFKVYNEAGVTFS
;
A
#
# COMPACT_ATOMS: atom_id res chain seq x y z
N ARG A 1 3.87 0.12 50.17
CA ARG A 1 4.84 -0.24 49.10
C ARG A 1 4.08 -0.70 47.86
N ARG A 2 3.82 0.18 46.89
CA ARG A 2 3.24 -0.17 45.58
C ARG A 2 4.38 -0.20 44.55
N ARG A 3 4.52 -1.30 43.81
CA ARG A 3 5.50 -1.45 42.71
C ARG A 3 5.12 -0.52 41.54
N PRO A 4 6.06 0.09 40.82
CA PRO A 4 5.76 0.79 39.58
C PRO A 4 5.52 -0.20 38.45
N THR A 5 4.37 -0.09 37.78
CA THR A 5 4.04 -0.80 36.54
C THR A 5 4.88 -0.23 35.39
N ALA A 6 5.62 -1.09 34.70
CA ALA A 6 6.44 -0.75 33.55
C ALA A 6 5.59 -0.14 32.42
N ARG A 7 5.96 1.06 31.96
CA ARG A 7 5.47 1.63 30.69
C ARG A 7 6.07 0.82 29.55
N THR A 8 5.25 0.02 28.88
CA THR A 8 5.63 -0.64 27.62
C THR A 8 5.74 0.42 26.51
N THR A 9 6.94 0.60 25.97
CA THR A 9 7.21 1.39 24.75
C THR A 9 6.42 0.80 23.56
N PRO A 10 5.73 1.60 22.75
CA PRO A 10 5.02 1.09 21.58
C PRO A 10 6.03 0.64 20.53
N THR A 11 5.96 -0.63 20.12
CA THR A 11 6.76 -1.17 19.02
C THR A 11 6.31 -0.58 17.68
N SER A 12 7.28 -0.29 16.80
CA SER A 12 7.09 0.30 15.46
C SER A 12 6.03 -0.44 14.61
N SER A 13 5.81 -1.73 14.85
CA SER A 13 4.79 -2.55 14.21
C SER A 13 3.34 -2.12 14.46
N ARG A 14 3.06 -1.49 15.61
CA ARG A 14 1.68 -1.09 15.97
C ARG A 14 1.24 0.18 15.24
N TRP A 15 2.19 1.05 14.92
CA TRP A 15 1.94 2.28 14.17
C TRP A 15 1.71 2.00 12.68
N TRP A 16 2.48 1.07 12.11
CA TRP A 16 2.28 0.60 10.73
C TRP A 16 0.94 -0.10 10.51
N ARG A 17 0.52 -1.00 11.42
CA ARG A 17 -0.82 -1.61 11.33
C ARG A 17 -1.92 -0.57 11.42
N ALA A 18 -1.81 0.39 12.35
CA ALA A 18 -2.81 1.46 12.50
C ALA A 18 -2.87 2.44 11.31
N PHE A 19 -1.85 2.49 10.45
CA PHE A 19 -1.84 3.25 9.20
C PHE A 19 -2.53 2.47 8.07
N ILE A 20 -2.23 1.17 7.94
CA ILE A 20 -2.86 0.29 6.94
C ILE A 20 -4.33 0.04 7.25
N ASP A 21 -4.67 -0.26 8.52
CA ASP A 21 -6.04 -0.51 8.97
C ASP A 21 -6.93 0.74 8.83
N ARG A 22 -6.36 1.95 8.99
CA ARG A 22 -7.08 3.20 8.74
C ARG A 22 -7.16 3.57 7.27
N GLY A 23 -6.11 3.34 6.49
CA GLY A 23 -6.10 3.66 5.06
C GLY A 23 -7.11 2.87 4.24
N ALA A 24 -7.33 1.59 4.58
CA ALA A 24 -8.25 0.71 3.85
C ALA A 24 -9.74 0.94 4.15
N SER A 25 -10.08 1.48 5.33
CA SER A 25 -11.48 1.68 5.76
C SER A 25 -12.07 3.04 5.35
N ILE A 26 -11.25 3.96 4.83
CA ILE A 26 -11.62 5.38 4.63
C ILE A 26 -12.16 5.69 3.22
N VAL A 27 -12.08 4.75 2.28
CA VAL A 27 -12.55 4.93 0.90
C VAL A 27 -13.85 4.13 0.78
N GLU A 28 -15.08 4.68 0.71
CA GLU A 28 -15.49 5.74 -0.21
C GLU A 28 -16.76 6.53 0.21
N ASP A 29 -17.46 6.22 1.31
CA ASP A 29 -18.76 6.88 1.60
C ASP A 29 -18.73 7.92 2.74
N LYS A 30 -17.96 7.67 3.82
CA LYS A 30 -17.90 8.56 4.99
C LYS A 30 -17.20 9.89 4.72
N LEU A 31 -16.14 9.89 3.91
CA LEU A 31 -15.38 11.11 3.59
C LEU A 31 -16.23 12.13 2.84
N VAL A 32 -17.14 11.68 1.95
CA VAL A 32 -17.96 12.56 1.12
C VAL A 32 -19.05 13.26 1.96
N GLU A 33 -19.63 12.57 2.93
CA GLU A 33 -20.57 13.17 3.89
C GLU A 33 -19.88 14.10 4.87
N ASP A 34 -18.73 13.68 5.44
CA ASP A 34 -17.95 14.52 6.33
C ASP A 34 -17.47 15.80 5.62
N LEU A 35 -17.02 15.72 4.35
CA LEU A 35 -16.58 16.90 3.57
C LEU A 35 -17.69 17.92 3.34
N LYS A 36 -18.95 17.48 3.15
CA LYS A 36 -20.11 18.38 2.98
C LYS A 36 -20.46 19.14 4.25
N ILE A 37 -20.19 18.57 5.43
CA ILE A 37 -20.48 19.20 6.72
C ILE A 37 -19.44 20.29 7.05
N TRP A 38 -18.20 20.15 6.58
CA TRP A 38 -17.12 21.10 6.90
C TRP A 38 -17.11 22.37 6.04
N GLU A 39 -17.72 22.37 4.84
CA GLU A 39 -17.74 23.56 3.96
C GLU A 39 -18.46 24.77 4.54
N SER A 40 -19.44 24.58 5.45
CA SER A 40 -20.23 25.69 6.00
C SER A 40 -19.57 26.43 7.19
N GLU A 41 -18.55 25.83 7.83
CA GLU A 41 -17.84 26.41 8.98
C GLU A 41 -16.31 26.53 8.79
N ALA A 42 -15.76 26.07 7.67
CA ALA A 42 -14.32 26.10 7.42
C ALA A 42 -13.80 27.53 7.18
N LYS A 43 -12.77 27.90 7.95
CA LYS A 43 -11.98 29.12 7.70
C LYS A 43 -10.86 28.82 6.71
N ILE A 44 -10.64 29.74 5.77
CA ILE A 44 -9.50 29.67 4.85
C ILE A 44 -8.21 29.65 5.68
N TYR A 45 -7.34 28.69 5.39
CA TYR A 45 -6.04 28.61 6.03
C TYR A 45 -5.10 29.66 5.43
N GLU A 46 -4.71 30.62 6.25
CA GLU A 46 -3.76 31.67 5.88
C GLU A 46 -2.33 31.20 6.19
N GLY A 47 -1.58 30.84 5.15
CA GLY A 47 -0.18 30.43 5.27
C GLY A 47 0.20 29.26 4.37
N SER A 48 1.46 28.82 4.48
CA SER A 48 1.93 27.64 3.75
C SER A 48 1.37 26.37 4.36
N ILE A 49 0.68 25.56 3.55
CA ILE A 49 0.16 24.25 3.96
C ILE A 49 1.27 23.28 4.42
N LEU A 50 2.50 23.48 3.93
CA LEU A 50 3.66 22.68 4.32
C LEU A 50 4.14 22.95 5.76
N GLU A 51 3.74 24.09 6.31
CA GLU A 51 4.12 24.56 7.66
C GLU A 51 2.96 24.40 8.66
N ALA A 52 1.83 23.84 8.21
CA ALA A 52 0.68 23.55 9.05
C ALA A 52 1.03 22.57 10.17
N ASP A 53 0.42 22.78 11.34
CA ASP A 53 0.61 21.89 12.48
C ASP A 53 -0.13 20.58 12.24
N CYS A 54 0.63 19.50 12.09
CA CYS A 54 0.12 18.16 11.80
C CYS A 54 1.14 17.10 12.25
N ASP A 55 0.71 15.86 12.47
CA ASP A 55 1.66 14.77 12.76
C ASP A 55 2.30 14.21 11.49
N VAL A 56 1.53 14.14 10.40
CA VAL A 56 1.94 13.58 9.10
C VAL A 56 1.71 14.63 8.02
N LEU A 57 2.78 14.98 7.29
CA LEU A 57 2.70 15.85 6.13
C LEU A 57 2.82 14.99 4.87
N ILE A 58 1.85 15.11 3.95
CA ILE A 58 1.85 14.41 2.67
C ILE A 58 1.82 15.48 1.57
N PRO A 59 2.98 15.94 1.10
CA PRO A 59 3.06 16.80 -0.06
C PRO A 59 2.79 15.90 -1.28
N ALA A 60 1.76 16.23 -2.05
CA ALA A 60 1.29 15.48 -3.22
C ALA A 60 1.05 16.43 -4.42
N ALA A 61 1.93 17.42 -4.57
CA ALA A 61 1.90 18.41 -5.65
C ALA A 61 3.09 18.20 -6.60
N SER A 62 3.78 19.28 -7.00
CA SER A 62 4.96 19.26 -7.87
C SER A 62 6.26 19.11 -7.09
N GLU A 63 7.33 18.54 -7.65
CA GLU A 63 8.64 18.34 -6.99
C GLU A 63 9.26 19.56 -6.25
N LYS A 64 10.25 19.29 -5.38
CA LYS A 64 11.10 20.29 -4.68
C LYS A 64 10.37 21.34 -3.82
N GLN A 65 9.24 20.99 -3.21
CA GLN A 65 8.49 21.91 -2.34
C GLN A 65 9.14 22.10 -0.97
N LEU A 66 9.82 21.08 -0.44
CA LEU A 66 10.55 21.12 0.81
C LEU A 66 12.02 21.41 0.51
N THR A 67 12.44 22.63 0.83
CA THR A 67 13.77 23.16 0.54
C THR A 67 14.44 23.60 1.84
N LYS A 68 15.73 23.96 1.76
CA LYS A 68 16.47 24.50 2.91
C LYS A 68 15.77 25.67 3.61
N SER A 69 15.00 26.48 2.88
CA SER A 69 14.39 27.71 3.42
C SER A 69 13.13 27.46 4.25
N ASN A 70 12.32 26.44 3.94
CA ASN A 70 11.04 26.18 4.62
C ASN A 70 11.07 24.95 5.53
N THR A 71 11.98 24.01 5.29
CA THR A 71 12.13 22.79 6.09
C THR A 71 12.26 23.05 7.60
N PRO A 72 12.97 24.09 8.08
CA PRO A 72 13.01 24.41 9.52
C PRO A 72 11.65 24.78 10.12
N ARG A 73 10.72 25.30 9.33
CA ARG A 73 9.37 25.71 9.77
C ARG A 73 8.35 24.60 9.70
N VAL A 74 8.68 23.47 9.05
CA VAL A 74 7.81 22.29 9.02
C VAL A 74 7.65 21.75 10.45
N LYS A 75 6.39 21.66 10.90
CA LYS A 75 6.01 21.18 12.24
C LYS A 75 5.74 19.68 12.27
N ALA A 76 5.59 19.07 11.11
CA ALA A 76 5.27 17.65 10.99
C ALA A 76 6.35 16.73 11.55
N LYS A 77 5.92 15.71 12.30
CA LYS A 77 6.82 14.67 12.84
C LYS A 77 7.21 13.63 11.80
N LYS A 78 6.35 13.42 10.80
CA LYS A 78 6.53 12.42 9.74
C LYS A 78 6.11 12.97 8.38
N PRO A 79 6.99 13.72 7.69
CA PRO A 79 6.80 14.05 6.30
C PRO A 79 6.98 12.79 5.45
N SER A 80 5.92 12.37 4.80
CA SER A 80 6.04 11.60 3.57
C SER A 80 6.54 12.57 2.49
N ALA A 81 7.44 12.17 1.59
CA ALA A 81 7.86 13.09 0.53
C ALA A 81 7.99 12.36 -0.80
N ASN A 82 7.16 12.73 -1.77
CA ASN A 82 7.21 12.30 -3.16
C ASN A 82 8.17 13.19 -4.00
N GLY A 83 9.49 12.99 -4.04
CA GLY A 83 10.39 13.82 -4.87
C GLY A 83 10.42 15.30 -4.45
N LEU A 84 9.83 15.58 -3.29
CA LEU A 84 9.47 16.91 -2.84
C LEU A 84 10.52 17.53 -1.93
N THR A 85 11.47 16.73 -1.45
CA THR A 85 12.51 17.17 -0.52
C THR A 85 13.85 17.27 -1.23
N THR A 86 14.51 18.42 -1.15
CA THR A 86 15.89 18.55 -1.65
C THR A 86 16.88 17.85 -0.73
N PRO A 87 18.08 17.47 -1.21
CA PRO A 87 19.10 16.84 -0.35
C PRO A 87 19.48 17.68 0.88
N GLU A 88 19.42 19.01 0.77
CA GLU A 88 19.65 19.93 1.90
C GLU A 88 18.52 19.87 2.92
N ALA A 89 17.27 19.73 2.46
CA ALA A 89 16.12 19.59 3.34
C ALA A 89 16.13 18.23 4.06
N ASP A 90 16.52 17.14 3.39
CA ASP A 90 16.69 15.83 4.03
C ASP A 90 17.70 15.87 5.18
N LYS A 91 18.82 16.60 5.04
CA LYS A 91 19.80 16.80 6.12
C LYS A 91 19.16 17.48 7.34
N ILE A 92 18.36 18.53 7.12
CA ILE A 92 17.67 19.24 8.21
C ILE A 92 16.65 18.31 8.88
N PHE A 93 15.93 17.49 8.13
CA PHE A 93 14.99 16.53 8.71
C PHE A 93 15.71 15.47 9.56
N LEU A 94 16.85 14.95 9.11
CA LEU A 94 17.67 14.01 9.88
C LEU A 94 18.21 14.63 11.17
N GLU A 95 18.75 15.86 11.11
CA GLU A 95 19.21 16.61 12.29
C GLU A 95 18.08 16.84 13.32
N ARG A 96 16.86 17.04 12.84
CA ARG A 96 15.66 17.23 13.67
C ARG A 96 15.00 15.91 14.10
N ASN A 97 15.60 14.76 13.78
CA ASN A 97 15.06 13.44 14.07
C ASN A 97 13.64 13.21 13.50
N ILE A 98 13.38 13.82 12.34
CA ILE A 98 12.13 13.73 11.59
C ILE A 98 12.30 12.64 10.52
N MET A 99 11.39 11.65 10.55
CA MET A 99 11.45 10.53 9.62
C MET A 99 10.83 10.90 8.27
N VAL A 100 11.64 10.87 7.21
CA VAL A 100 11.18 11.04 5.83
C VAL A 100 10.96 9.66 5.21
N ILE A 101 9.73 9.37 4.76
CA ILE A 101 9.46 8.15 3.99
C ILE A 101 9.79 8.43 2.52
N PRO A 102 10.70 7.65 1.89
CA PRO A 102 11.19 7.97 0.56
C PRO A 102 10.14 7.74 -0.53
N ASP A 103 10.14 8.64 -1.50
CA ASP A 103 9.37 8.60 -2.74
C ASP A 103 9.47 7.30 -3.53
N LEU A 104 10.70 6.77 -3.65
CA LEU A 104 11.00 5.53 -4.36
C LEU A 104 10.13 4.37 -3.85
N TYR A 105 9.79 4.38 -2.56
CA TYR A 105 8.93 3.40 -1.93
C TYR A 105 7.46 3.82 -1.92
N LEU A 106 7.17 5.04 -1.46
CA LEU A 106 5.79 5.43 -1.15
C LEU A 106 4.91 5.57 -2.41
N ASN A 107 5.49 5.99 -3.54
CA ASN A 107 4.76 6.13 -4.80
C ASN A 107 4.72 4.83 -5.62
N ALA A 108 5.46 3.80 -5.19
CA ALA A 108 5.55 2.54 -5.93
C ALA A 108 4.18 1.82 -6.05
N GLY A 109 3.19 2.20 -5.25
CA GLY A 109 1.84 1.66 -5.34
C GLY A 109 1.20 1.84 -6.72
N GLY A 110 1.35 3.01 -7.34
CA GLY A 110 0.81 3.26 -8.69
C GLY A 110 1.43 2.32 -9.72
N VAL A 111 2.77 2.23 -9.74
CA VAL A 111 3.52 1.35 -10.63
C VAL A 111 3.19 -0.13 -10.38
N THR A 112 2.97 -0.51 -9.12
CA THR A 112 2.60 -1.89 -8.73
C THR A 112 1.22 -2.27 -9.29
N VAL A 113 0.23 -1.37 -9.18
CA VAL A 113 -1.11 -1.62 -9.73
C VAL A 113 -1.09 -1.62 -11.26
N SER A 114 -0.32 -0.72 -11.90
CA SER A 114 -0.11 -0.74 -13.35
C SER A 114 0.55 -2.03 -13.84
N TYR A 115 1.45 -2.62 -13.05
CA TYR A 115 2.02 -3.93 -13.35
C TYR A 115 0.96 -5.04 -13.30
N PHE A 116 0.05 -5.03 -12.33
CA PHE A 116 -1.07 -5.97 -12.29
C PHE A 116 -2.02 -5.78 -13.47
N GLU A 117 -2.29 -4.53 -13.88
CA GLU A 117 -3.08 -4.23 -15.08
C GLU A 117 -2.42 -4.80 -16.34
N TRP A 118 -1.10 -4.61 -16.49
CA TRP A 118 -0.35 -5.17 -17.62
C TRP A 118 -0.40 -6.71 -17.63
N LEU A 119 -0.20 -7.36 -16.48
CA LEU A 119 -0.31 -8.82 -16.37
C LEU A 119 -1.72 -9.31 -16.74
N LYS A 120 -2.77 -8.60 -16.29
CA LYS A 120 -4.15 -8.91 -16.67
C LYS A 120 -4.35 -8.84 -18.19
N ASN A 121 -3.80 -7.81 -18.83
CA ASN A 121 -3.91 -7.63 -20.28
C ASN A 121 -3.20 -8.72 -21.07
N LEU A 122 -2.05 -9.22 -20.59
CA LEU A 122 -1.34 -10.34 -21.22
C LEU A 122 -2.06 -11.67 -21.03
N ASN A 123 -2.60 -11.90 -19.83
CA ASN A 123 -3.06 -13.21 -19.43
C ASN A 123 -4.46 -13.52 -19.98
N HIS A 124 -5.31 -12.54 -20.28
CA HIS A 124 -6.72 -12.71 -20.68
C HIS A 124 -7.55 -13.66 -19.74
N THR A 125 -7.01 -14.12 -18.60
CA THR A 125 -7.40 -15.41 -18.00
C THR A 125 -8.37 -15.33 -16.83
N PHE A 126 -8.64 -14.16 -16.24
CA PHE A 126 -9.58 -14.06 -15.12
C PHE A 126 -11.03 -14.45 -15.50
N LYS A 127 -11.36 -14.50 -16.80
CA LYS A 127 -12.62 -15.08 -17.27
C LYS A 127 -12.73 -16.59 -17.01
N TYR A 128 -11.62 -17.33 -17.03
CA TYR A 128 -11.64 -18.81 -16.98
C TYR A 128 -11.97 -19.36 -15.59
N GLU A 129 -11.62 -18.68 -14.49
CA GLU A 129 -11.94 -19.16 -13.14
C GLU A 129 -13.44 -19.07 -12.82
N ARG A 130 -14.12 -18.04 -13.34
CA ARG A 130 -15.58 -17.92 -13.24
C ARG A 130 -16.25 -19.09 -13.94
N ASP A 131 -15.88 -19.33 -15.20
CA ASP A 131 -16.46 -20.41 -15.99
C ASP A 131 -16.14 -21.78 -15.39
N SER A 132 -14.92 -21.99 -14.86
CA SER A 132 -14.51 -23.24 -14.20
C SER A 132 -15.32 -23.54 -12.93
N ASN A 133 -15.62 -22.53 -12.10
CA ASN A 133 -16.47 -22.70 -10.92
C ASN A 133 -17.92 -23.05 -11.29
N TYR A 134 -18.46 -22.43 -12.36
CA TYR A 134 -19.77 -22.82 -12.88
C TYR A 134 -19.74 -24.24 -13.49
N HIS A 135 -18.67 -24.62 -14.19
CA HIS A 135 -18.50 -25.99 -14.69
C HIS A 135 -18.40 -27.03 -13.57
N LEU A 136 -17.75 -26.71 -12.45
CA LEU A 136 -17.73 -27.57 -11.26
C LEU A 136 -19.14 -27.76 -10.67
N LEU A 137 -19.90 -26.69 -10.50
CA LEU A 137 -21.27 -26.76 -9.99
C LEU A 137 -22.18 -27.56 -10.94
N MET A 138 -22.05 -27.33 -12.25
CA MET A 138 -22.77 -28.09 -13.27
C MET A 138 -22.39 -29.57 -13.26
N SER A 139 -21.10 -29.91 -13.11
CA SER A 139 -20.64 -31.29 -13.05
C SER A 139 -21.20 -32.05 -11.83
N VAL A 140 -21.29 -31.36 -10.68
CA VAL A 140 -21.93 -31.90 -9.47
C VAL A 140 -23.42 -32.09 -9.69
N GLN A 141 -24.11 -31.10 -10.25
CA GLN A 141 -25.53 -31.19 -10.59
C GLN A 141 -25.82 -32.37 -11.52
N GLU A 142 -25.11 -32.48 -12.64
CA GLU A 142 -25.27 -33.57 -13.61
C GLU A 142 -25.02 -34.94 -12.97
N SER A 143 -24.02 -35.03 -12.08
CA SER A 143 -23.69 -36.29 -11.40
C SER A 143 -24.79 -36.72 -10.42
N LEU A 144 -25.42 -35.77 -9.73
CA LEU A 144 -26.56 -36.04 -8.86
C LEU A 144 -27.80 -36.42 -9.68
N GLU A 145 -28.12 -35.66 -10.73
CA GLU A 145 -29.27 -35.93 -11.61
C GLU A 145 -29.14 -37.29 -12.30
N ARG A 146 -27.93 -37.68 -12.72
CA ARG A 146 -27.65 -39.01 -13.29
C ARG A 146 -27.89 -40.14 -12.30
N LYS A 147 -27.57 -39.92 -11.02
CA LYS A 147 -27.68 -40.94 -9.96
C LYS A 147 -29.08 -41.06 -9.37
N PHE A 148 -29.80 -39.94 -9.25
CA PHE A 148 -31.16 -39.90 -8.69
C PHE A 148 -32.26 -40.11 -9.73
N GLY A 149 -31.96 -40.00 -11.02
CA GLY A 149 -32.85 -40.38 -12.13
C GLY A 149 -34.13 -39.53 -12.25
N LYS A 150 -34.92 -39.81 -13.30
CA LYS A 150 -36.11 -39.01 -13.72
C LYS A 150 -37.21 -38.80 -12.68
N HIS A 151 -37.17 -39.50 -11.54
CA HIS A 151 -38.17 -39.38 -10.48
C HIS A 151 -37.90 -38.21 -9.52
N GLY A 152 -36.67 -37.67 -9.50
CA GLY A 152 -36.25 -36.61 -8.57
C GLY A 152 -36.42 -35.17 -9.07
N GLY A 153 -36.82 -34.96 -10.33
CA GLY A 153 -36.83 -33.63 -10.95
C GLY A 153 -35.42 -33.03 -11.12
N THR A 154 -35.35 -31.76 -11.54
CA THR A 154 -34.10 -31.01 -11.66
C THR A 154 -33.56 -30.66 -10.26
N ILE A 155 -32.27 -30.88 -10.00
CA ILE A 155 -31.64 -30.54 -8.71
C ILE A 155 -30.69 -29.35 -8.94
N PRO A 156 -31.19 -28.10 -8.92
CA PRO A 156 -30.36 -26.94 -9.20
C PRO A 156 -29.30 -26.75 -8.11
N ILE A 157 -28.03 -26.91 -8.48
CA ILE A 157 -26.90 -26.56 -7.62
C ILE A 157 -26.53 -25.11 -7.91
N VAL A 158 -27.12 -24.19 -7.15
CA VAL A 158 -26.86 -22.75 -7.27
C VAL A 158 -25.91 -22.27 -6.17
N PRO A 159 -25.02 -21.32 -6.48
CA PRO A 159 -24.21 -20.64 -5.46
C PRO A 159 -25.10 -20.01 -4.39
N THR A 160 -24.67 -20.08 -3.13
CA THR A 160 -25.26 -19.24 -2.07
C THR A 160 -24.92 -17.76 -2.32
N ALA A 161 -25.65 -16.83 -1.73
CA ALA A 161 -25.35 -15.40 -1.86
C ALA A 161 -23.89 -15.06 -1.49
N GLU A 162 -23.38 -15.65 -0.40
CA GLU A 162 -21.98 -15.50 0.02
C GLU A 162 -20.98 -16.12 -0.97
N PHE A 163 -21.29 -17.28 -1.55
CA PHE A 163 -20.41 -17.94 -2.52
C PHE A 163 -20.45 -17.25 -3.89
N GLN A 164 -21.62 -16.76 -4.31
CA GLN A 164 -21.80 -15.92 -5.48
C GLN A 164 -20.97 -14.65 -5.35
N ASP A 165 -21.02 -14.00 -4.19
CA ASP A 165 -20.16 -12.85 -3.90
C ASP A 165 -18.68 -13.24 -3.90
N ARG A 166 -18.27 -14.41 -3.38
CA ARG A 166 -16.85 -14.84 -3.44
C ARG A 166 -16.37 -15.19 -4.85
N ILE A 167 -17.19 -15.85 -5.67
CA ILE A 167 -16.91 -16.09 -7.10
C ILE A 167 -16.75 -14.74 -7.84
N LEU A 168 -17.53 -13.73 -7.45
CA LEU A 168 -17.50 -12.39 -8.05
C LEU A 168 -16.52 -11.41 -7.39
N ARG A 169 -16.06 -11.63 -6.16
CA ARG A 169 -15.19 -10.73 -5.36
C ARG A 169 -13.74 -11.17 -5.33
N ALA A 170 -13.45 -12.47 -5.42
CA ALA A 170 -12.11 -12.97 -5.73
C ALA A 170 -11.61 -12.56 -7.14
N SER A 171 -12.29 -11.61 -7.80
CA SER A 171 -12.30 -11.39 -9.24
C SER A 171 -11.15 -10.57 -9.78
N GLU A 172 -10.58 -9.65 -9.00
CA GLU A 172 -9.46 -8.79 -9.41
C GLU A 172 -9.12 -7.83 -8.27
N LYS A 173 -10.16 -7.21 -7.69
CA LYS A 173 -10.04 -6.27 -6.58
C LYS A 173 -9.27 -6.86 -5.40
N ASP A 174 -9.62 -8.08 -5.00
CA ASP A 174 -8.95 -8.77 -3.89
C ASP A 174 -7.49 -9.11 -4.22
N ILE A 175 -7.19 -9.49 -5.47
CA ILE A 175 -5.83 -9.80 -5.94
C ILE A 175 -4.98 -8.53 -5.95
N VAL A 176 -5.53 -7.44 -6.49
CA VAL A 176 -4.86 -6.13 -6.52
C VAL A 176 -4.62 -5.62 -5.10
N HIS A 177 -5.62 -5.66 -4.22
CA HIS A 177 -5.45 -5.19 -2.83
C HIS A 177 -4.47 -6.04 -2.04
N SER A 178 -4.60 -7.37 -2.07
CA SER A 178 -3.70 -8.26 -1.34
C SER A 178 -2.28 -8.24 -1.90
N GLY A 179 -2.14 -8.23 -3.23
CA GLY A 179 -0.86 -8.12 -3.93
C GLY A 179 -0.16 -6.80 -3.65
N LEU A 180 -0.89 -5.68 -3.67
CA LEU A 180 -0.36 -4.37 -3.32
C LEU A 180 0.06 -4.32 -1.84
N ALA A 181 -0.81 -4.75 -0.92
CA ALA A 181 -0.51 -4.76 0.51
C ALA A 181 0.74 -5.61 0.81
N TYR A 182 0.84 -6.80 0.22
CA TYR A 182 2.00 -7.66 0.34
C TYR A 182 3.27 -6.99 -0.20
N THR A 183 3.22 -6.39 -1.39
CA THR A 183 4.38 -5.75 -2.03
C THR A 183 4.89 -4.56 -1.20
N ILE A 184 3.96 -3.74 -0.70
CA ILE A 184 4.26 -2.57 0.13
C ILE A 184 4.82 -3.01 1.50
N GLU A 185 4.23 -4.00 2.16
CA GLU A 185 4.74 -4.55 3.43
C GLU A 185 6.13 -5.17 3.26
N HIS A 186 6.30 -6.01 2.25
CA HIS A 186 7.55 -6.70 1.98
C HIS A 186 8.67 -5.71 1.68
N SER A 187 8.41 -4.72 0.83
CA SER A 187 9.39 -3.68 0.50
C SER A 187 9.71 -2.79 1.70
N ALA A 188 8.74 -2.48 2.56
CA ALA A 188 8.99 -1.74 3.80
C ALA A 188 9.97 -2.49 4.70
N ARG A 189 9.74 -3.80 4.88
CA ARG A 189 10.62 -4.66 5.70
C ARG A 189 12.01 -4.71 5.13
N GLN A 190 12.16 -4.84 3.81
CA GLN A 190 13.47 -4.81 3.15
C GLN A 190 14.21 -3.50 3.45
N ILE A 191 13.56 -2.34 3.29
CA ILE A 191 14.15 -1.03 3.59
C ILE A 191 14.55 -0.92 5.05
N MET A 192 13.69 -1.37 5.98
CA MET A 192 13.98 -1.38 7.42
C MET A 192 15.18 -2.27 7.75
N CYS A 193 15.25 -3.47 7.18
CA CYS A 193 16.38 -4.38 7.35
C CYS A 193 17.68 -3.76 6.81
N THR A 194 17.65 -3.13 5.64
CA THR A 194 18.80 -2.43 5.05
C THR A 194 19.25 -1.26 5.94
N ALA A 195 18.30 -0.45 6.42
CA ALA A 195 18.59 0.66 7.34
C ALA A 195 19.27 0.16 8.62
N MET A 196 18.82 -0.97 9.18
CA MET A 196 19.45 -1.61 10.35
C MET A 196 20.83 -2.17 10.01
N LYS A 197 20.98 -2.88 8.88
CA LYS A 197 22.23 -3.50 8.43
C LYS A 197 23.36 -2.49 8.29
N TYR A 198 23.06 -1.31 7.77
CA TYR A 198 24.05 -0.24 7.54
C TYR A 198 24.01 0.86 8.61
N ASN A 199 23.26 0.68 9.70
CA ASN A 199 23.12 1.65 10.79
C ASN A 199 22.73 3.07 10.32
N LEU A 200 21.79 3.16 9.38
CA LEU A 200 21.34 4.42 8.75
C LEU A 200 20.33 5.21 9.59
N GLY A 201 19.81 4.62 10.68
CA GLY A 201 18.82 5.27 11.54
C GLY A 201 17.53 5.64 10.79
N LEU A 202 17.23 6.94 10.71
CA LEU A 202 16.06 7.48 10.00
C LEU A 202 16.31 7.80 8.52
N ASP A 203 17.53 7.58 8.01
CA ASP A 203 17.84 7.75 6.59
C ASP A 203 17.31 6.58 5.75
N LEU A 204 15.99 6.54 5.61
CA LEU A 204 15.28 5.53 4.84
C LEU A 204 15.47 5.73 3.33
N ARG A 205 15.79 6.94 2.88
CA ARG A 205 16.06 7.22 1.46
C ARG A 205 17.32 6.50 1.01
N THR A 206 18.41 6.63 1.75
CA THR A 206 19.65 5.89 1.44
C THR A 206 19.40 4.38 1.49
N ALA A 207 18.67 3.89 2.50
CA ALA A 207 18.34 2.46 2.60
C ALA A 207 17.55 1.96 1.37
N ALA A 208 16.59 2.74 0.87
CA ALA A 208 15.83 2.40 -0.33
C ALA A 208 16.70 2.37 -1.60
N TYR A 209 17.61 3.33 -1.77
CA TYR A 209 18.55 3.33 -2.89
C TYR A 209 19.54 2.17 -2.82
N VAL A 210 20.07 1.84 -1.63
CA VAL A 210 20.94 0.66 -1.46
C VAL A 210 20.23 -0.61 -1.92
N SER A 211 18.98 -0.82 -1.47
CA SER A 211 18.19 -1.98 -1.90
C SER A 211 17.87 -1.98 -3.40
N ALA A 212 17.67 -0.82 -4.02
CA ALA A 212 17.44 -0.72 -5.46
C ALA A 212 18.72 -1.03 -6.25
N ILE A 213 19.85 -0.45 -5.87
CA ILE A 213 21.15 -0.67 -6.50
C ILE A 213 21.56 -2.14 -6.39
N GLU A 214 21.40 -2.78 -5.22
CA GLU A 214 21.70 -4.21 -5.05
C GLU A 214 20.91 -5.10 -6.02
N LYS A 215 19.61 -4.81 -6.22
CA LYS A 215 18.75 -5.56 -7.15
C LYS A 215 19.18 -5.37 -8.60
N VAL A 216 19.41 -4.12 -9.03
CA VAL A 216 19.84 -3.81 -10.40
C VAL A 216 21.22 -4.42 -10.66
N PHE A 217 22.17 -4.20 -9.76
CA PHE A 217 23.53 -4.73 -9.87
C PHE A 217 23.56 -6.24 -10.03
N LYS A 218 22.74 -6.97 -9.25
CA LYS A 218 22.65 -8.43 -9.35
C LYS A 218 22.31 -8.90 -10.77
N VAL A 219 21.32 -8.26 -11.42
CA VAL A 219 20.93 -8.59 -12.80
C VAL A 219 22.07 -8.33 -13.77
N TYR A 220 22.74 -7.16 -13.67
CA TYR A 220 23.89 -6.85 -14.53
C TYR A 220 25.06 -7.82 -14.34
N ASN A 221 25.32 -8.21 -13.09
CA ASN A 221 26.41 -9.14 -12.75
C ASN A 221 26.13 -10.56 -13.28
N GLU A 222 24.88 -11.02 -13.22
CA GLU A 222 24.48 -12.34 -13.71
C GLU A 222 24.34 -12.41 -15.23
N ALA A 223 23.93 -11.31 -15.88
CA ALA A 223 23.71 -11.27 -17.32
C ALA A 223 25.03 -11.31 -18.15
N GLY A 224 26.18 -11.06 -17.52
CA GLY A 224 27.42 -10.71 -18.24
C GLY A 224 27.25 -9.33 -18.85
N VAL A 225 28.10 -8.38 -18.47
CA VAL A 225 27.90 -6.93 -18.69
C VAL A 225 28.08 -6.54 -20.17
N THR A 226 27.31 -7.08 -21.12
CA THR A 226 27.36 -6.69 -22.54
C THR A 226 26.16 -7.24 -23.33
N PHE A 227 25.29 -6.33 -23.80
CA PHE A 227 24.85 -6.39 -25.20
C PHE A 227 25.97 -5.73 -26.02
N SER A 228 27.01 -6.49 -26.34
CA SER A 228 28.08 -6.06 -27.26
C SER A 228 27.83 -6.66 -28.64
#